data_AF-A0A9C7PNG9-F1
#
_entry.id   AF-A0A9C7PNG9-F1
#
_cell.length_a   1.000
_cell.length_b   1.000
_cell.length_c   1.000
_cell.angle_alpha   90.00
_cell.angle_beta   90.00
_cell.angle_gamma   90.00
#
_symmetry.space_group_name_H-M   'P 1'
#
loop_
_entity.id
_entity.type
_entity.pdbx_description
1 polymer ?
#
loop_
_entity_poly.entity_id
_entity_poly.type
_entity_poly.pdbx_seq_one_letter_code
_entity_poly.pdbx_strand_id
1 'polypeptide(L)'
;MRYIGDWEKMTERMGFWVDLDQAYYTLDNQYIESVWHLLKIIWEKGLIYQDYKVVPYDPRIGQPYPHTKWHRAIVRSKIRQSPSVSN
;
A
#
# COMPACT_ATOMS: atom_id res chain seq x y z
N MET A 1 -3.20 -18.16 -7.38
CA MET A 1 -3.98 -17.37 -6.39
C MET A 1 -4.18 -18.19 -5.11
N ARG A 2 -3.21 -18.17 -4.19
CA ARG A 2 -3.15 -19.15 -3.08
C ARG A 2 -4.11 -18.89 -1.92
N TYR A 3 -4.54 -17.64 -1.73
CA TYR A 3 -5.35 -17.23 -0.57
C TYR A 3 -6.79 -16.83 -0.91
N ILE A 4 -7.13 -16.80 -2.21
CA ILE A 4 -8.46 -16.37 -2.68
C ILE A 4 -9.49 -17.45 -2.35
N GLY A 5 -9.20 -18.72 -2.62
CA GLY A 5 -10.12 -19.83 -2.30
C GLY A 5 -10.39 -20.05 -0.80
N ASP A 6 -9.44 -19.72 0.07
CA ASP A 6 -9.68 -19.78 1.53
C ASP A 6 -10.59 -18.64 1.99
N TRP A 7 -10.48 -17.48 1.34
CA TRP A 7 -11.31 -16.31 1.61
C TRP A 7 -12.74 -16.49 1.09
N GLU A 8 -12.92 -17.10 -0.09
CA GLU A 8 -14.23 -17.46 -0.66
C GLU A 8 -14.98 -18.42 0.28
N LYS A 9 -14.34 -19.51 0.72
CA LYS A 9 -14.92 -20.47 1.68
C LYS A 9 -15.30 -19.83 3.01
N MET A 10 -14.49 -18.88 3.48
CA MET A 10 -14.81 -18.11 4.69
C MET A 10 -16.05 -17.23 4.47
N THR A 11 -16.15 -16.57 3.32
CA THR A 11 -17.22 -15.63 2.97
C THR A 11 -18.56 -16.34 2.77
N GLU A 12 -18.56 -17.50 2.12
CA GLU A 12 -19.72 -18.38 1.96
C GLU A 12 -20.24 -18.87 3.32
N ARG A 13 -19.33 -19.30 4.21
CA ARG A 13 -19.70 -19.72 5.59
C ARG A 13 -20.27 -18.60 6.43
N MET A 14 -19.88 -17.35 6.19
CA MET A 14 -20.44 -16.17 6.86
C MET A 14 -21.81 -15.77 6.31
N GLY A 15 -22.27 -16.35 5.20
CA GLY A 15 -23.59 -16.08 4.61
C GLY A 15 -23.68 -14.74 3.89
N PHE A 16 -22.55 -14.19 3.42
CA PHE A 16 -22.56 -12.97 2.62
C PHE A 16 -23.19 -13.25 1.24
N TRP A 17 -24.26 -12.52 0.92
CA TRP A 17 -24.96 -12.59 -0.37
C TRP A 17 -24.24 -11.71 -1.41
N VAL A 18 -23.06 -12.17 -1.83
CA VAL A 18 -22.20 -11.47 -2.80
C VAL A 18 -21.89 -12.44 -3.93
N ASP A 19 -21.98 -11.96 -5.18
CA ASP A 19 -21.59 -12.73 -6.35
C ASP A 19 -20.06 -12.82 -6.41
N LEU A 20 -19.53 -13.98 -6.04
CA LEU A 20 -18.10 -14.28 -6.06
C LEU A 20 -17.63 -14.74 -7.45
N ASP A 21 -18.56 -15.17 -8.32
CA ASP A 21 -18.25 -15.69 -9.67
C ASP A 21 -17.88 -14.57 -10.64
N GLN A 22 -18.36 -13.34 -10.41
CA GLN A 22 -18.02 -12.13 -11.17
C GLN A 22 -17.09 -11.18 -10.41
N ALA A 23 -16.43 -11.63 -9.34
CA ALA A 23 -15.53 -10.79 -8.57
C ALA A 23 -14.34 -10.32 -9.42
N TYR A 24 -14.09 -9.00 -9.44
CA TYR A 24 -12.89 -8.47 -10.09
C TYR A 24 -11.69 -8.60 -9.16
N TYR A 25 -10.65 -9.24 -9.65
CA TYR A 25 -9.40 -9.41 -8.92
C TYR A 25 -8.39 -8.37 -9.39
N THR A 26 -7.95 -7.48 -8.51
CA THR A 26 -6.96 -6.43 -8.86
C THR A 26 -5.58 -7.00 -9.20
N LEU A 27 -5.34 -8.25 -8.83
CA LEU A 27 -4.13 -9.02 -9.14
C LEU A 27 -4.29 -9.88 -10.40
N ASP A 28 -5.44 -9.83 -11.07
CA ASP A 28 -5.63 -10.52 -12.34
C ASP A 28 -4.84 -9.84 -13.46
N ASN A 29 -4.26 -10.65 -14.36
CA ASN A 29 -3.43 -10.13 -15.44
C ASN A 29 -4.22 -9.21 -16.37
N GLN A 30 -5.49 -9.50 -16.69
CA GLN A 30 -6.29 -8.66 -17.57
C GLN A 30 -6.54 -7.29 -16.93
N TYR A 31 -6.78 -7.26 -15.61
CA TYR A 31 -6.92 -6.01 -14.87
C TYR A 31 -5.61 -5.21 -14.85
N ILE A 32 -4.47 -5.87 -14.59
CA ILE A 32 -3.15 -5.22 -14.57
C ILE A 32 -2.82 -4.61 -15.94
N GLU A 33 -3.04 -5.34 -17.03
CA GLU A 33 -2.82 -4.86 -18.40
C GLU A 33 -3.69 -3.63 -18.74
N SER A 34 -4.94 -3.62 -18.28
CA SER A 34 -5.82 -2.46 -18.47
C SER A 34 -5.30 -1.20 -17.78
N VAL A 35 -4.73 -1.34 -16.57
CA VAL A 35 -4.13 -0.23 -15.81
C VAL A 35 -2.85 0.26 -16.48
N TRP A 36 -2.00 -0.64 -16.99
CA TRP A 36 -0.80 -0.24 -17.74
C TRP A 36 -1.14 0.51 -19.02
N HIS A 37 -2.18 0.09 -19.75
CA HIS A 37 -2.65 0.79 -20.93
C HIS A 37 -3.17 2.20 -20.58
N LEU A 38 -3.94 2.33 -19.50
CA LEU A 38 -4.40 3.63 -19.01
C LEU A 38 -3.23 4.53 -18.63
N LEU A 39 -2.23 4.00 -17.91
CA LEU A 39 -1.05 4.77 -17.52
C LEU A 39 -0.27 5.26 -18.74
N LYS A 40 -0.13 4.43 -19.77
CA LYS A 40 0.51 4.81 -21.05
C LYS A 40 -0.24 5.97 -21.72
N ILE A 41 -1.57 5.92 -21.78
CA ILE A 41 -2.37 7.02 -22.36
C ILE A 41 -2.17 8.32 -21.58
N ILE A 42 -2.16 8.27 -20.25
CA ILE A 42 -1.99 9.46 -19.41
C ILE A 42 -0.58 10.03 -19.57
N TRP A 43 0.43 9.16 -19.73
CA TRP A 43 1.81 9.57 -20.05
C TRP A 43 1.91 10.25 -21.41
N GLU A 44 1.32 9.66 -22.46
CA GLU A 44 1.30 10.23 -23.81
C GLU A 44 0.57 11.59 -23.87
N LYS A 45 -0.42 11.80 -23.00
CA LYS A 45 -1.12 13.08 -22.84
C LYS A 45 -0.35 14.12 -22.02
N GLY A 46 0.82 13.77 -21.47
CA GLY A 46 1.65 14.68 -20.67
C GLY A 46 1.03 15.09 -19.33
N LEU A 47 0.07 14.32 -18.81
CA LEU A 47 -0.62 14.61 -17.54
C LEU A 47 0.14 14.08 -16.31
N ILE A 48 1.11 13.20 -16.52
CA ILE A 48 2.00 12.66 -15.49
C ILE A 48 3.45 12.90 -15.89
N TYR A 49 4.30 13.16 -14.89
CA TYR A 49 5.72 13.38 -15.09
C TYR A 49 6.51 12.64 -14.01
N GLN A 50 7.77 12.33 -14.32
CA GLN A 50 8.70 11.75 -13.37
C GLN A 50 9.48 12.86 -12.67
N ASP A 51 9.55 12.80 -11.35
CA ASP A 51 10.31 13.74 -10.52
C ASP A 51 10.97 13.02 -9.35
N TYR A 52 11.96 13.67 -8.73
CA TYR A 52 12.70 13.15 -7.60
C TYR A 52 12.15 13.69 -6.29
N LYS A 53 11.71 12.78 -5.41
CA LYS A 53 11.25 13.11 -4.07
C LYS A 53 12.20 12.55 -3.01
N VAL A 54 12.66 13.38 -2.09
CA VAL A 54 13.42 12.93 -0.92
C VAL A 54 12.46 12.28 0.07
N VAL A 55 12.70 11.01 0.39
CA VAL A 55 11.89 10.25 1.34
C VAL A 55 12.80 9.64 2.41
N PRO A 56 12.44 9.76 3.70
CA PRO A 56 13.21 9.16 4.77
C PRO A 56 13.17 7.63 4.71
N TYR A 57 14.34 7.01 4.80
CA TYR A 57 14.54 5.57 4.65
C TYR A 57 14.65 4.85 6.01
N ASP A 58 14.03 3.68 6.18
CA ASP A 58 14.25 2.82 7.34
C ASP A 58 15.35 1.78 7.04
N PRO A 59 16.52 1.84 7.72
CA PRO A 59 17.61 0.89 7.50
C PRO A 59 17.29 -0.55 7.95
N ARG A 60 16.23 -0.78 8.74
CA ARG A 60 15.91 -2.11 9.28
C ARG A 60 15.13 -2.99 8.32
N ILE A 61 14.24 -2.37 7.55
CA ILE A 61 13.25 -3.05 6.68
C ILE A 61 13.48 -2.73 5.20
N GLY A 62 14.41 -1.83 4.90
CA GLY A 62 14.83 -1.52 3.54
C GLY A 62 13.80 -0.74 2.72
N GLN A 63 12.86 -0.05 3.38
CA GLN A 63 11.78 0.67 2.72
C GLN A 63 11.61 2.10 3.24
N PRO A 64 11.18 3.05 2.40
CA PRO A 64 10.88 4.40 2.82
C PRO A 64 9.69 4.45 3.79
N TYR A 65 9.73 5.38 4.75
CA TYR A 65 8.59 5.62 5.63
C TYR A 65 7.47 6.36 4.89
N PRO A 66 6.21 5.93 5.03
CA PRO A 66 5.07 6.79 4.74
C PRO A 66 5.14 8.05 5.62
N HIS A 67 4.72 9.19 5.08
CA HIS A 67 4.73 10.48 5.78
C HIS A 67 4.09 10.43 7.19
N THR A 68 3.00 9.66 7.32
CA THR A 68 2.27 9.47 8.58
C THR A 68 3.05 8.68 9.63
N LYS A 69 3.89 7.72 9.21
CA LYS A 69 4.74 6.96 10.13
C LYS A 69 5.98 7.73 10.55
N TRP A 70 6.49 8.62 9.68
CA TRP A 70 7.70 9.38 9.95
C TRP A 70 7.57 10.34 11.13
N HIS A 71 6.46 11.10 11.20
CA HIS A 71 6.16 11.98 12.34
C HIS A 71 6.20 11.23 13.67
N ARG A 72 5.59 10.03 13.71
CA ARG A 72 5.58 9.19 14.90
C ARG A 72 6.97 8.68 15.28
N ALA A 73 7.81 8.34 14.30
CA ALA A 73 9.18 7.89 14.54
C ALA A 73 10.04 9.00 15.16
N ILE A 74 9.91 10.24 14.68
CA ILE A 74 10.63 11.41 15.23
C ILE A 74 10.17 11.75 16.64
N VAL A 75 8.87 11.78 16.87
CA VAL A 75 8.35 12.07 18.22
C VAL A 75 8.84 11.02 19.21
N ARG A 76 8.85 9.73 18.82
CA ARG A 76 9.40 8.65 19.66
C ARG A 76 10.89 8.78 19.93
N SER A 77 11.71 9.13 18.92
CA SER A 77 13.15 9.32 19.14
C SER A 77 13.44 10.53 20.03
N LYS A 78 12.67 11.61 19.89
CA LYS A 78 12.84 12.84 20.69
C LYS A 78 12.43 12.66 22.15
N ILE A 79 11.37 11.89 22.42
CA ILE A 79 10.99 11.49 23.78
C ILE A 79 12.07 10.60 24.41
N ARG A 80 12.62 9.64 23.66
CA ARG A 80 13.69 8.73 24.15
C ARG A 80 15.01 9.46 24.48
N GLN A 81 15.29 10.58 23.81
CA GLN A 81 16.50 11.38 24.02
C GLN A 81 16.32 12.53 25.04
N SER A 82 15.11 12.72 25.60
CA SER A 82 14.86 13.76 26.60
C SER A 82 15.35 13.31 27.99
N PRO A 83 16.36 13.98 28.60
CA PRO A 83 16.97 13.55 29.86
C PRO A 83 16.22 14.05 31.12
N SER A 84 14.90 14.22 31.07
CA SER A 84 14.14 14.87 32.16
C SER A 84 13.12 13.97 32.87
N VAL A 85 13.32 12.66 32.89
CA VAL A 85 12.58 11.77 33.81
C VAL A 85 13.57 11.02 34.71
N SER A 86 14.37 11.80 35.43
CA SER A 86 15.08 11.38 36.63
C SER A 86 14.94 12.49 37.66
N ASN A 87 13.89 12.41 38.47
CA ASN A 87 13.78 12.94 39.82
C ASN A 87 12.67 12.15 40.52
#